data_AF-A0A9D6U5L5-F1
#
_entry.id   AF-A0A9D6U5L5-F1
#
_cell.length_a   1.000
_cell.length_b   1.000
_cell.length_c   1.000
_cell.angle_alpha   90.00
_cell.angle_beta   90.00
_cell.angle_gamma   90.00
#
_symmetry.space_group_name_H-M   'P 1'
#
loop_
_entity.id
_entity.type
_entity.pdbx_description
1 polymer ?
#
loop_
_entity_poly.entity_id
_entity_poly.type
_entity_poly.pdbx_seq_one_letter_code
_entity_poly.pdbx_strand_id
1 'polypeptide(L)' 'MSPNRIEELLTGMDPEKALADLAKAAKKIFPLLDAEAKLAFWVNLLGEPGGDKTASMVHL' A
#
# COMPACT_ATOMS: atom_id res chain seq x y z
N MET A 1 -17.69 0.17 -9.13
CA MET A 1 -17.61 0.02 -7.66
C MET A 1 -17.47 1.42 -7.09
N SER A 2 -18.18 1.74 -6.00
CA SER A 2 -17.95 3.01 -5.30
C SER A 2 -16.54 2.99 -4.71
N PRO A 3 -15.79 4.11 -4.74
CA PRO A 3 -14.49 4.16 -4.10
C PRO A 3 -14.63 3.75 -2.64
N ASN A 4 -13.69 2.96 -2.14
CA ASN A 4 -13.62 2.69 -0.71
C ASN A 4 -13.48 4.05 0.01
N ARG A 5 -14.12 4.23 1.16
CA ARG A 5 -14.04 5.47 1.98
C ARG A 5 -12.60 5.95 2.20
N ILE A 6 -11.62 5.04 2.23
CA ILE A 6 -10.20 5.38 2.28
C ILE A 6 -9.76 6.13 1.00
N GLU A 7 -10.10 5.63 -0.18
CA GLU A 7 -9.76 6.26 -1.46
C GLU A 7 -10.38 7.65 -1.59
N GLU A 8 -11.62 7.84 -1.12
CA GLU A 8 -12.27 9.16 -1.08
C GLU A 8 -11.49 10.16 -0.21
N LEU A 9 -10.98 9.71 0.94
CA LEU A 9 -10.21 10.55 1.85
C LEU A 9 -8.81 10.90 1.32
N LEU A 10 -8.24 10.02 0.50
CA LEU A 10 -6.94 10.23 -0.13
C LEU A 10 -7.04 11.08 -1.41
N THR A 11 -8.22 11.11 -2.04
CA THR A 11 -8.47 11.88 -3.27
C THR A 11 -8.24 13.37 -3.00
N GLY A 12 -7.27 13.96 -3.70
CA GLY A 12 -6.90 15.37 -3.56
C GLY A 12 -5.97 15.69 -2.39
N MET A 13 -5.52 14.68 -1.64
CA MET A 13 -4.46 14.86 -0.65
C MET A 13 -3.09 14.88 -1.34
N ASP A 14 -2.17 15.68 -0.81
CA ASP A 14 -0.75 15.59 -1.17
C ASP A 14 -0.24 14.15 -0.98
N PRO A 15 0.44 13.53 -1.97
CA PRO A 15 0.85 12.13 -1.90
C PRO A 15 1.76 11.79 -0.72
N GLU A 16 2.69 12.68 -0.36
CA GLU A 16 3.60 12.43 0.77
C GLU A 16 2.83 12.45 2.09
N LYS A 17 1.93 13.43 2.24
CA LYS A 17 1.05 13.52 3.40
C LYS A 17 0.12 12.31 3.51
N ALA A 18 -0.48 11.89 2.41
CA ALA A 18 -1.35 10.72 2.32
C ALA A 18 -0.63 9.46 2.81
N LEU A 19 0.58 9.21 2.29
CA LEU A 19 1.36 8.05 2.66
C LEU A 19 1.81 8.12 4.13
N ALA A 20 2.19 9.30 4.63
CA ALA A 20 2.57 9.48 6.04
C ALA A 20 1.41 9.19 7.00
N ASP A 21 0.18 9.61 6.67
CA ASP A 21 -1.00 9.38 7.49
C ASP A 21 -1.45 7.91 7.43
N LEU A 22 -1.37 7.27 6.26
CA LEU A 22 -1.54 5.81 6.12
C LEU A 22 -0.52 5.03 6.96
N ALA A 23 0.75 5.42 6.94
CA ALA A 23 1.81 4.77 7.72
C ALA A 23 1.55 4.86 9.23
N LYS A 24 1.04 6.00 9.73
CA LYS A 24 0.64 6.16 11.14
C LYS A 24 -0.52 5.24 11.50
N ALA A 25 -1.51 5.11 10.63
CA ALA A 25 -2.64 4.19 10.83
C ALA A 25 -2.16 2.73 10.82
N ALA A 26 -1.36 2.35 9.83
CA ALA A 26 -0.77 1.02 9.71
C ALA A 26 0.06 0.64 10.94
N LYS A 27 0.87 1.54 11.50
CA LYS A 27 1.66 1.29 12.73
C LYS A 27 0.81 0.90 13.94
N LYS A 28 -0.45 1.30 14.01
CA LYS A 28 -1.38 0.93 15.10
C LYS A 28 -2.01 -0.45 14.90
N ILE A 29 -2.24 -0.82 13.64
CA ILE A 29 -2.97 -2.05 13.26
C ILE A 29 -2.00 -3.21 13.07
N PHE A 30 -0.85 -2.97 12.44
CA PHE A 30 0.13 -3.98 12.07
C PHE A 30 0.60 -4.87 13.25
N PRO A 31 0.84 -4.34 14.47
CA PRO A 31 1.21 -5.19 15.61
C PRO A 31 0.15 -6.22 16.00
N LEU A 32 -1.12 -5.95 15.71
CA LEU A 32 -2.27 -6.80 16.04
C LEU A 32 -2.44 -7.99 15.08
N LEU A 33 -1.72 -7.97 13.96
CA LEU A 33 -1.77 -9.04 12.96
C LEU A 33 -0.94 -10.27 13.40
N ASP A 34 -1.38 -11.45 13.00
CA ASP A 34 -0.57 -12.66 13.09
C ASP A 34 0.58 -12.66 12.06
N ALA A 35 1.43 -13.68 12.11
CA ALA A 35 2.62 -13.77 11.26
C ALA A 35 2.27 -13.89 9.76
N GLU A 36 1.22 -14.64 9.43
CA GLU A 36 0.78 -14.87 8.05
C GLU A 36 0.21 -13.58 7.44
N ALA A 37 -0.64 -12.87 8.19
CA ALA A 37 -1.21 -11.59 7.78
C ALA A 37 -0.14 -10.50 7.66
N LYS A 38 0.89 -10.50 8.51
CA LYS A 38 2.04 -9.58 8.38
C LYS A 38 2.82 -9.83 7.09
N LEU A 39 3.05 -11.09 6.73
CA LEU A 39 3.75 -11.46 5.50
C LEU A 39 2.92 -11.05 4.27
N ALA A 40 1.63 -11.36 4.26
CA ALA A 40 0.72 -11.00 3.18
C ALA A 40 0.65 -9.48 2.96
N PHE A 41 0.63 -8.70 4.04
CA PHE A 41 0.69 -7.23 3.96
C PHE A 41 1.92 -6.74 3.20
N TRP A 42 3.11 -7.28 3.51
CA TRP A 42 4.35 -6.87 2.84
C TRP A 42 4.38 -7.25 1.36
N VAL A 43 3.93 -8.46 1.01
CA VAL A 43 3.84 -8.92 -0.38
C VAL A 43 2.88 -8.04 -1.19
N ASN A 44 1.72 -7.70 -0.62
CA ASN A 44 0.75 -6.84 -1.29
C ASN A 44 1.23 -5.39 -1.43
N LEU A 45 2.04 -4.89 -0.50
CA LEU A 45 2.55 -3.52 -0.52
C LEU A 45 3.76 -3.35 -1.44
N LEU A 46 4.69 -4.31 -1.45
CA LEU A 46 5.98 -4.21 -2.15
C LEU A 46 6.02 -5.02 -3.45
N GLY A 47 4.98 -5.79 -3.74
CA GLY A 47 4.98 -6.78 -4.81
C GLY A 47 5.70 -8.08 -4.42
N GLU A 48 5.52 -9.13 -5.22
CA GLU A 48 6.27 -10.37 -5.04
C GLU A 48 7.78 -10.11 -5.21
N PRO A 49 8.65 -10.67 -4.34
CA PRO A 49 10.08 -10.64 -4.53
C PRO A 49 10.44 -11.47 -5.77
N GLY A 50 10.46 -10.83 -6.95
CA GLY A 50 10.76 -11.45 -8.24
C GLY A 50 10.06 -10.84 -9.46
N GLY A 51 9.05 -9.98 -9.28
CA GLY A 51 8.22 -9.50 -10.39
C GLY A 51 8.71 -8.25 -11.14
N ASP A 52 9.53 -7.41 -10.51
CA ASP A 52 9.66 -6.01 -10.97
C ASP A 52 11.00 -5.70 -11.68
N LYS A 53 11.26 -6.42 -12.78
CA LYS A 53 12.27 -6.01 -13.78
C LYS A 53 11.74 -5.89 -15.20
N THR A 54 10.45 -6.14 -15.45
CA THR A 54 9.89 -6.15 -16.82
C THR A 54 8.91 -5.02 -17.11
N ALA A 55 8.36 -4.32 -16.11
CA ALA A 55 7.39 -3.24 -16.35
C ALA A 55 8.01 -1.94 -16.88
N SER A 56 9.34 -1.77 -16.77
CA SER A 56 10.02 -0.54 -17.17
C SER A 56 10.41 -0.46 -18.67
N MET A 57 9.99 -1.43 -19.51
CA MET A 57 10.36 -1.49 -20.94
C MET A 57 9.22 -1.19 -21.92
N VAL A 58 8.10 -0.60 -21.49
CA VAL A 58 7.04 -0.23 -22.44
C VAL A 58 6.52 1.16 -22.14
N HIS A 59 7.33 2.17 -22.43
CA HIS A 59 6.90 3.48 -22.92
C HIS A 59 7.97 3.96 -23.93
N LEU A 60 7.90 3.39 -25.14
CA LEU A 60 8.35 3.99 -26.39
C LEU A 60 7.13 4.06 -27.31
#